data_AF-A0A0K8U5S7-F1
#
_entry.id   AF-A0A0K8U5S7-F1
#
_cell.length_a   1.000
_cell.length_b   1.000
_cell.length_c   1.000
_cell.angle_alpha   90.00
_cell.angle_beta   90.00
_cell.angle_gamma   90.00
#
_symmetry.space_group_name_H-M   'P 1'
#
loop_
_entity.id
_entity.type
_entity.pdbx_description
1 polymer ?
#
loop_
_entity_poly.entity_id
_entity_poly.type
_entity_poly.pdbx_seq_one_letter_code
_entity_poly.pdbx_strand_id
1 'polypeptide(L)'
;MIHRNRDNPDSKLFLKEVRSFFDLTEEIEIKPSIWKIIKTPKFRQLMKTLDTLTALCNKYIDEALKRIDSDNEGNLTSEENKEKSVLEKLLKIDRKIAVVMALDMMMAGVDTTSSTLTGILFCIAKNPDKQQKLFEELKTILPNKDSRLTI
;
A
#
# COMPACT_ATOMS: atom_id res chain seq x y z
N MET A 1 -15.48 0.97 -9.40
CA MET A 1 -14.03 1.30 -9.50
C MET A 1 -13.12 0.08 -9.63
N ILE A 2 -13.27 -0.97 -8.81
CA ILE A 2 -12.38 -2.15 -8.78
C ILE A 2 -12.26 -2.87 -10.16
N HIS A 3 -13.32 -2.90 -10.97
CA HIS A 3 -13.31 -3.61 -12.26
C HIS A 3 -12.55 -2.90 -13.39
N ARG A 4 -12.36 -1.57 -13.34
CA ARG A 4 -11.78 -0.81 -14.47
C ARG A 4 -10.26 -0.98 -14.62
N ASN A 5 -9.56 -1.24 -13.51
CA ASN A 5 -8.09 -1.28 -13.48
C ASN A 5 -7.54 -2.62 -12.97
N ARG A 6 -8.37 -3.67 -12.88
CA ARG A 6 -7.97 -4.98 -12.34
C ARG A 6 -6.77 -5.58 -13.09
N ASP A 7 -6.70 -5.34 -14.39
CA ASP A 7 -5.66 -5.86 -15.27
C ASP A 7 -4.54 -4.86 -15.60
N ASN A 8 -4.40 -3.81 -14.78
CA ASN A 8 -3.34 -2.83 -14.97
C ASN A 8 -1.95 -3.52 -14.91
N PRO A 9 -1.12 -3.39 -15.97
CA PRO A 9 0.16 -4.08 -16.05
C PRO A 9 1.17 -3.58 -15.01
N ASP A 10 1.14 -2.29 -14.68
CA ASP A 10 2.00 -1.70 -13.65
C ASP A 10 1.65 -2.25 -12.27
N SER A 11 0.35 -2.42 -11.97
CA SER A 11 -0.08 -3.02 -10.69
C SER A 11 0.33 -4.49 -10.58
N LYS A 12 0.21 -5.27 -11.66
CA LYS A 12 0.67 -6.67 -11.69
C LYS A 12 2.19 -6.76 -11.52
N LEU A 13 2.94 -5.89 -12.20
CA LEU A 13 4.39 -5.81 -12.07
C LEU A 13 4.79 -5.38 -10.64
N PHE A 14 4.13 -4.37 -10.07
CA PHE A 14 4.37 -3.91 -8.71
C PHE A 14 4.20 -5.05 -7.70
N LEU A 15 3.08 -5.78 -7.75
CA LEU A 15 2.84 -6.92 -6.86
C LEU A 15 3.89 -8.03 -7.01
N LYS A 16 4.35 -8.30 -8.23
CA LYS A 16 5.41 -9.27 -8.50
C LYS A 16 6.76 -8.81 -7.92
N GLU A 17 7.11 -7.55 -8.09
CA GLU A 17 8.37 -7.01 -7.60
C GLU A 17 8.38 -6.88 -6.07
N VAL A 18 7.26 -6.56 -5.42
CA VAL A 18 7.15 -6.56 -3.94
C VAL A 18 7.42 -7.95 -3.37
N ARG A 19 6.88 -9.01 -3.99
CA ARG A 19 7.20 -10.39 -3.57
C ARG A 19 8.66 -10.74 -3.79
N SER A 20 9.19 -10.43 -4.97
CA SER A 20 10.62 -10.62 -5.28
C SER A 20 11.51 -9.91 -4.28
N PHE A 21 11.12 -8.71 -3.82
CA PHE A 21 11.84 -7.95 -2.80
C PHE A 21 11.92 -8.71 -1.48
N PHE A 22 10.80 -9.26 -0.98
CA PHE A 22 10.80 -10.04 0.27
C PHE A 22 11.65 -11.31 0.15
N ASP A 23 11.50 -12.06 -0.95
CA ASP A 23 12.27 -13.29 -1.18
C ASP A 23 13.78 -13.00 -1.24
N LEU A 24 14.20 -12.00 -2.02
CA LEU A 24 15.60 -11.63 -2.16
C LEU A 24 16.18 -11.06 -0.87
N THR A 25 15.39 -10.28 -0.13
CA THR A 25 15.82 -9.74 1.18
C THR A 25 16.03 -10.85 2.19
N GLU A 26 15.15 -11.85 2.24
CA GLU A 26 15.34 -13.04 3.09
C GLU A 26 16.65 -13.76 2.75
N GLU A 27 16.95 -13.96 1.47
CA GLU A 27 18.18 -14.63 1.03
C GLU A 27 19.48 -13.85 1.27
N ILE A 28 19.39 -12.52 1.29
CA ILE A 28 20.56 -11.63 1.31
C ILE A 28 20.82 -11.08 2.72
N GLU A 29 19.78 -10.62 3.41
CA GLU A 29 19.90 -9.96 4.72
C GLU A 29 19.71 -10.92 5.89
N ILE A 30 18.87 -11.95 5.75
CA ILE A 30 18.54 -12.87 6.85
C ILE A 30 19.41 -14.13 6.80
N LYS A 31 19.55 -14.76 5.63
CA LYS A 31 20.41 -15.93 5.45
C LYS A 31 21.89 -15.52 5.35
N PRO A 32 22.84 -16.39 5.72
CA PRO A 32 24.26 -16.11 5.53
C PRO A 32 24.58 -15.80 4.06
N SER A 33 25.07 -14.59 3.79
CA SER A 33 25.34 -14.11 2.44
C SER A 33 26.55 -13.19 2.39
N ILE A 34 27.41 -13.39 1.40
CA ILE A 34 28.67 -12.65 1.20
C ILE A 34 28.49 -11.34 0.43
N TRP A 35 27.24 -10.89 0.24
CA TRP A 35 26.92 -9.71 -0.57
C TRP A 35 27.59 -8.43 -0.08
N LYS A 36 27.87 -8.35 1.24
CA LYS A 36 28.58 -7.22 1.87
C LYS A 36 30.05 -7.12 1.44
N ILE A 37 30.63 -8.22 0.94
CA ILE A 37 32.01 -8.29 0.47
C ILE A 37 32.04 -8.15 -1.06
N ILE A 38 31.17 -8.86 -1.76
CA ILE A 38 31.08 -8.82 -3.23
C ILE A 38 29.64 -8.67 -3.71
N LYS A 39 29.40 -7.86 -4.74
CA LYS A 39 28.07 -7.69 -5.35
C LYS A 39 27.63 -8.97 -6.06
N THR A 40 26.99 -9.87 -5.32
CA THR A 40 26.47 -11.15 -5.81
C THR A 40 25.38 -10.95 -6.86
N PRO A 41 25.10 -11.97 -7.71
CA PRO A 41 23.99 -11.90 -8.66
C PRO A 41 22.64 -11.60 -7.99
N LYS A 42 22.38 -12.21 -6.83
CA LYS A 42 21.17 -11.97 -6.03
C LYS A 42 21.08 -10.53 -5.53
N PHE A 43 22.19 -9.95 -5.06
CA PHE A 43 22.22 -8.53 -4.69
C PHE A 43 21.91 -7.60 -5.87
N ARG A 44 22.48 -7.88 -7.05
CA ARG A 44 22.15 -7.10 -8.26
C ARG A 44 20.69 -7.24 -8.66
N GLN A 45 20.10 -8.43 -8.47
CA GLN A 45 18.68 -8.65 -8.69
C GLN A 45 17.82 -7.85 -7.71
N LEU A 46 18.19 -7.82 -6.41
CA LEU A 46 17.51 -7.02 -5.40
C LEU A 46 17.54 -5.53 -5.75
N MET A 47 18.70 -5.00 -6.18
CA MET A 47 18.80 -3.60 -6.62
C MET A 47 17.89 -3.32 -7.82
N LYS A 48 17.85 -4.21 -8.82
CA LYS A 48 16.96 -4.07 -9.98
C LYS A 48 15.48 -4.08 -9.59
N THR A 49 15.09 -4.94 -8.63
CA THR A 49 13.73 -4.98 -8.10
C THR A 49 13.38 -3.67 -7.39
N LEU A 50 14.27 -3.15 -6.54
CA LEU A 50 14.08 -1.86 -5.87
C LEU A 50 14.01 -0.68 -6.84
N ASP A 51 14.84 -0.67 -7.89
CA ASP A 51 14.80 0.35 -8.95
C ASP A 51 13.44 0.33 -9.68
N THR A 52 12.94 -0.88 -9.99
CA THR A 52 11.65 -1.07 -10.66
C THR A 52 10.49 -0.60 -9.77
N LEU A 53 10.49 -1.00 -8.49
CA LEU A 53 9.49 -0.54 -7.52
C LEU A 53 9.49 0.98 -7.37
N THR A 54 10.68 1.57 -7.24
CA THR A 54 10.86 3.02 -7.11
C THR A 54 10.32 3.74 -8.35
N ALA A 55 10.62 3.26 -9.56
CA ALA A 55 10.12 3.85 -10.79
C ALA A 55 8.60 3.79 -10.90
N LEU A 56 7.98 2.66 -10.53
CA LEU A 56 6.53 2.50 -10.51
C LEU A 56 5.86 3.41 -9.49
N CYS A 57 6.37 3.46 -8.25
CA CYS A 57 5.86 4.36 -7.21
C CYS A 57 5.95 5.82 -7.65
N ASN A 58 7.13 6.25 -8.14
CA ASN A 58 7.35 7.63 -8.55
C ASN A 58 6.42 8.05 -9.68
N LYS A 59 6.10 7.17 -10.63
CA LYS A 59 5.08 7.45 -11.66
C LYS A 59 3.75 7.91 -11.05
N TYR A 60 3.23 7.17 -10.07
CA TYR A 60 1.96 7.49 -9.43
C TYR A 60 2.06 8.65 -8.44
N ILE A 61 3.17 8.77 -7.72
CA ILE A 61 3.44 9.91 -6.84
C ILE A 61 3.48 11.19 -7.68
N ASP A 62 4.24 11.23 -8.78
CA ASP A 62 4.33 12.40 -9.65
C ASP A 62 2.98 12.76 -10.28
N GLU A 63 2.17 11.77 -10.66
CA GLU A 63 0.78 12.02 -11.09
C GLU A 63 -0.07 12.65 -9.97
N ALA A 64 0.06 12.17 -8.74
CA ALA A 64 -0.65 12.73 -7.59
C ALA A 64 -0.17 14.16 -7.27
N LEU A 65 1.14 14.40 -7.31
CA LEU A 65 1.73 15.73 -7.11
C LEU A 65 1.24 16.71 -8.16
N LYS A 66 1.23 16.33 -9.45
CA LYS A 66 0.68 17.18 -10.52
C LYS A 66 -0.79 17.53 -10.29
N ARG A 67 -1.60 16.57 -9.80
CA ARG A 67 -3.01 16.83 -9.48
C ARG A 67 -3.15 17.82 -8.33
N ILE A 68 -2.33 17.67 -7.28
CA ILE A 68 -2.28 18.57 -6.12
C ILE A 68 -1.84 19.97 -6.55
N ASP A 69 -0.77 20.08 -7.35
CA ASP A 69 -0.24 21.36 -7.83
C ASP A 69 -1.21 22.08 -8.78
N SER A 70 -1.97 21.32 -9.57
CA SER A 70 -2.97 21.87 -10.51
C SER A 70 -4.28 22.28 -9.83
N ASP A 71 -4.45 21.93 -8.55
CA ASP A 71 -5.63 22.26 -7.78
C ASP A 71 -5.58 23.68 -7.21
N ASN A 72 -5.66 24.67 -8.11
CA ASN A 72 -5.63 26.09 -7.77
C ASN A 72 -6.86 26.55 -6.96
N GLU A 73 -7.96 25.81 -7.02
CA GLU A 73 -9.25 26.12 -6.39
C GLU A 73 -9.45 25.38 -5.05
N GLY A 74 -8.50 24.52 -4.65
CA GLY A 74 -8.62 23.69 -3.44
C GLY A 74 -9.71 22.61 -3.55
N ASN A 75 -10.09 22.24 -4.78
CA ASN A 75 -11.19 21.34 -5.10
C ASN A 75 -10.96 19.87 -4.78
N LEU A 76 -9.71 19.44 -4.60
CA LEU A 76 -9.41 18.13 -4.03
C LEU A 76 -9.96 18.01 -2.59
N THR A 77 -10.10 19.16 -1.92
CA THR A 77 -10.53 19.35 -0.54
C THR A 77 -11.78 20.25 -0.38
N SER A 78 -12.45 20.66 -1.47
CA SER A 78 -13.50 21.71 -1.41
C SER A 78 -14.85 21.25 -0.88
N GLU A 79 -15.01 19.96 -0.55
CA GLU A 79 -16.08 19.57 0.35
C GLU A 79 -15.71 19.99 1.77
N GLU A 80 -16.53 20.82 2.40
CA GLU A 80 -16.32 21.56 3.67
C GLU A 80 -15.83 20.75 4.89
N ASN A 81 -15.61 19.44 4.77
CA ASN A 81 -15.13 18.55 5.83
C ASN A 81 -14.13 17.47 5.36
N LYS A 82 -13.53 17.61 4.17
CA LYS A 82 -12.63 16.59 3.63
C LYS A 82 -11.20 16.79 4.14
N GLU A 83 -10.74 15.86 4.97
CA GLU A 83 -9.36 15.88 5.46
C GLU A 83 -8.33 15.75 4.31
N LYS A 84 -7.25 16.54 4.41
CA LYS A 84 -6.10 16.43 3.52
C LYS A 84 -5.47 15.04 3.62
N SER A 85 -5.06 14.49 2.49
CA SER A 85 -4.32 13.23 2.44
C SER A 85 -2.98 13.34 3.18
N VAL A 86 -2.42 12.19 3.56
CA VAL A 86 -1.08 12.12 4.18
C VAL A 86 -0.03 12.77 3.28
N LEU A 87 -0.08 12.53 1.96
CA LEU A 87 0.82 13.14 0.99
C LEU A 87 0.73 14.69 1.03
N GLU A 88 -0.47 15.25 0.99
CA GLU A 88 -0.67 16.71 1.09
C GLU A 88 -0.20 17.29 2.42
N LYS A 89 -0.44 16.58 3.53
CA LYS A 89 0.04 16.99 4.86
C LYS A 89 1.57 17.03 4.90
N LEU A 90 2.24 16.03 4.31
CA LEU A 90 3.71 15.94 4.27
C LEU A 90 4.34 16.94 3.29
N LEU A 91 3.68 17.26 2.17
CA LEU A 91 4.16 18.26 1.22
C LEU A 91 4.31 19.65 1.84
N LYS A 92 3.49 19.98 2.84
CA LYS A 92 3.62 21.23 3.61
C LYS A 92 4.89 21.28 4.48
N ILE A 93 5.48 20.14 4.77
CA ILE A 93 6.70 20.03 5.59
C ILE A 93 7.92 20.04 4.67
N ASP A 94 8.03 19.05 3.80
CA ASP A 94 9.14 18.92 2.85
C ASP A 94 8.76 17.96 1.72
N ARG A 95 9.03 18.37 0.48
CA ARG A 95 8.67 17.59 -0.72
C ARG A 95 9.42 16.26 -0.78
N LYS A 96 10.69 16.23 -0.41
CA LYS A 96 11.51 15.01 -0.47
C LYS A 96 11.02 14.00 0.57
N ILE A 97 10.72 14.45 1.80
CA ILE A 97 10.12 13.62 2.84
C ILE A 97 8.78 13.06 2.36
N ALA A 98 7.92 13.89 1.78
CA ALA A 98 6.62 13.47 1.27
C ALA A 98 6.74 12.35 0.22
N VAL A 99 7.67 12.47 -0.73
CA VAL A 99 7.90 11.45 -1.77
C VAL A 99 8.45 10.15 -1.19
N VAL A 100 9.46 10.22 -0.32
CA VAL A 100 10.06 9.03 0.30
C VAL A 100 9.02 8.29 1.16
N MET A 101 8.26 9.02 1.99
CA MET A 101 7.21 8.41 2.80
C MET A 101 6.09 7.81 1.96
N ALA A 102 5.70 8.45 0.86
CA ALA A 102 4.70 7.88 -0.04
C ALA A 102 5.17 6.56 -0.69
N LEU A 103 6.44 6.51 -1.09
CA LEU A 103 7.06 5.29 -1.61
C LEU A 103 7.05 4.17 -0.54
N ASP A 104 7.48 4.49 0.68
CA ASP A 104 7.50 3.53 1.80
C ASP A 104 6.09 3.02 2.12
N MET A 105 5.09 3.91 2.19
CA MET A 105 3.70 3.54 2.45
C MET A 105 3.14 2.62 1.36
N MET A 106 3.43 2.90 0.08
CA MET A 106 2.98 2.06 -1.03
C MET A 106 3.61 0.67 -1.00
N MET A 107 4.89 0.56 -0.64
CA MET A 107 5.57 -0.74 -0.56
C MET A 107 5.13 -1.55 0.66
N ALA A 108 5.06 -0.93 1.85
CA ALA A 108 4.77 -1.63 3.10
C ALA A 108 3.30 -2.07 3.21
N GLY A 109 2.36 -1.27 2.66
CA GLY A 109 0.93 -1.46 2.88
C GLY A 109 0.29 -2.61 2.10
N VAL A 110 0.95 -3.14 1.07
CA VAL A 110 0.31 -4.08 0.14
C VAL A 110 0.37 -5.52 0.62
N ASP A 111 1.56 -6.06 0.87
CA ASP A 111 1.71 -7.48 1.20
C ASP A 111 1.28 -7.80 2.64
N THR A 112 1.56 -6.90 3.59
CA THR A 112 1.25 -7.08 5.02
C THR A 112 -0.26 -7.12 5.29
N THR A 113 -1.01 -6.15 4.77
CA THR A 113 -2.46 -6.06 4.98
C THR A 113 -3.21 -7.17 4.24
N SER A 114 -2.77 -7.50 3.02
CA SER A 114 -3.39 -8.58 2.23
C SER A 114 -3.18 -9.94 2.89
N SER A 115 -1.96 -10.26 3.31
CA SER A 115 -1.67 -11.51 4.04
C SER A 115 -2.43 -11.59 5.37
N THR A 116 -2.50 -10.49 6.12
CA THR A 116 -3.26 -10.41 7.38
C THR A 116 -4.74 -10.66 7.14
N LEU A 117 -5.34 -9.98 6.16
CA LEU A 117 -6.75 -10.14 5.85
C LEU A 117 -7.06 -11.55 5.34
N THR A 118 -6.17 -12.15 4.53
CA THR A 118 -6.28 -13.54 4.12
C THR A 118 -6.30 -14.48 5.32
N GLY A 119 -5.40 -14.28 6.30
CA GLY A 119 -5.38 -15.05 7.54
C GLY A 119 -6.66 -14.89 8.36
N ILE A 120 -7.12 -13.64 8.55
CA ILE A 120 -8.38 -13.35 9.26
C ILE A 120 -9.57 -14.02 8.59
N LEU A 121 -9.70 -13.88 7.27
CA LEU A 121 -10.80 -14.48 6.51
C LEU A 121 -10.76 -16.01 6.59
N PHE A 122 -9.57 -16.61 6.53
CA PHE A 122 -9.39 -18.04 6.72
C PHE A 122 -9.85 -18.50 8.11
N CYS A 123 -9.42 -17.80 9.17
CA CYS A 123 -9.83 -18.09 10.55
C CYS A 123 -11.36 -17.96 10.72
N ILE A 124 -11.98 -16.90 10.18
CA ILE A 124 -13.43 -16.70 10.26
C ILE A 124 -14.16 -17.82 9.52
N ALA A 125 -13.75 -18.17 8.30
CA ALA A 125 -14.38 -19.22 7.51
C ALA A 125 -14.30 -20.61 8.17
N LYS A 126 -13.29 -20.85 9.02
CA LYS A 126 -13.13 -22.10 9.77
C LYS A 126 -13.88 -22.15 11.09
N ASN A 127 -14.44 -21.03 11.57
CA ASN A 127 -15.12 -20.94 12.86
C ASN A 127 -16.52 -20.31 12.69
N PRO A 128 -17.55 -21.08 12.28
CA PRO A 128 -18.88 -20.56 11.98
C PRO A 128 -19.55 -19.83 13.15
N ASP A 129 -19.30 -20.25 14.39
CA ASP A 129 -19.78 -19.58 15.60
C ASP A 129 -19.20 -18.16 15.74
N LYS A 130 -17.91 -17.99 15.44
CA LYS A 130 -17.24 -16.68 15.45
C LYS A 130 -17.68 -15.81 14.28
N GLN A 131 -17.89 -16.41 13.11
CA GLN A 131 -18.44 -15.71 11.96
C GLN A 131 -19.84 -15.16 12.26
N GLN A 132 -20.72 -15.97 12.87
CA GLN A 132 -22.06 -15.55 13.25
C GLN A 132 -22.02 -14.43 14.28
N LYS A 133 -21.18 -14.56 15.31
CA LYS A 133 -20.99 -13.50 16.32
C LYS A 133 -20.53 -12.17 15.69
N LEU A 134 -19.52 -12.20 14.81
CA LEU A 134 -19.04 -11.00 14.11
C LEU A 134 -20.16 -10.35 13.27
N PHE A 135 -20.98 -11.17 12.59
CA PHE A 135 -22.11 -10.68 11.81
C PHE A 135 -23.19 -10.01 12.68
N GLU A 136 -23.49 -10.56 13.84
CA GLU A 136 -24.42 -9.96 14.81
C GLU A 136 -23.91 -8.63 15.35
N GLU A 137 -22.63 -8.55 15.73
CA GLU A 137 -21.99 -7.30 16.17
C GLU A 137 -22.04 -6.23 15.08
N LEU A 138 -21.73 -6.59 13.83
CA LEU A 138 -21.81 -5.68 12.69
C LEU A 138 -23.24 -5.19 12.45
N LYS A 139 -24.26 -6.03 12.59
CA LYS A 139 -25.67 -5.60 12.47
C LYS A 139 -26.09 -4.62 13.55
N THR A 140 -25.57 -4.75 14.76
CA THR A 140 -25.86 -3.84 15.87
C THR A 140 -25.19 -2.48 15.66
N ILE A 141 -23.93 -2.47 15.23
CA ILE A 141 -23.15 -1.23 15.05
C ILE A 141 -23.52 -0.52 13.74
N LEU A 142 -23.79 -1.29 12.67
CA LEU A 142 -24.11 -0.80 11.34
C LEU A 142 -25.49 -1.30 10.89
N PRO A 143 -26.60 -0.83 11.51
CA PRO A 143 -27.94 -1.29 11.18
C PRO A 143 -28.36 -0.92 9.74
N ASN A 144 -27.82 0.18 9.20
CA ASN A 144 -28.10 0.67 7.85
C ASN A 144 -26.79 0.86 7.08
N LYS A 145 -26.87 0.92 5.74
CA LYS A 145 -25.71 1.13 4.86
C LYS A 145 -24.97 2.45 5.14
N ASP A 146 -25.70 3.45 5.61
CA ASP A 146 -25.19 4.80 5.88
C ASP A 146 -24.87 5.02 7.37
N SER A 147 -24.91 3.96 8.19
CA SER A 147 -24.52 4.02 9.59
C SER A 147 -23.03 4.38 9.71
N ARG A 148 -22.72 5.38 10.54
CA ARG A 148 -21.33 5.76 10.81
C ARG A 148 -20.65 4.69 11.67
N LEU A 149 -19.47 4.25 11.25
CA LEU A 149 -18.67 3.25 11.97
C LEU A 149 -18.06 3.80 13.28
N THR A 150 -17.90 5.12 13.37
CA THR A 150 -17.38 5.82 14.54
C THR A 150 -18.37 6.90 14.99
N ILE A 151 -18.51 7.06 16.30
CA ILE A 151 -19.27 8.13 16.96
C ILE A 151 -18.55 9.47 16.72
#